data_AF-X1CHU2-F1
#
_entry.id   AF-X1CHU2-F1
#
_cell.length_a   1.000
_cell.length_b   1.000
_cell.length_c   1.000
_cell.angle_alpha   90.00
_cell.angle_beta   90.00
_cell.angle_gamma   90.00
#
_symmetry.space_group_name_H-M   'P 1'
#
loop_
_entity.id
_entity.type
_entity.pdbx_description
1 polymer ?
#
loop_
_entity_poly.entity_id
_entity_poly.type
_entity_poly.pdbx_seq_one_letter_code
_entity_poly.pdbx_strand_id
1 'polypeptide(L)'
;MAINEEAAIRAILKANGITGPLVPLAIKVLREQFDTGEAFGSDVLGPFTAAFNPAGVAAAEAGKISRKRSKKEKANDKKKSMAWTQANSELRNNNGQLKKGRTQKDVATRANKILKKNGTKKGQVRKTARRAFKR
;
A
#
# COMPACT_ATOMS: atom_id res chain seq x y z
N MET A 1 4.15 43.90 3.38
CA MET A 1 3.40 42.85 2.67
C MET A 1 2.79 41.94 3.72
N ALA A 2 1.47 41.96 3.89
CA ALA A 2 0.81 41.01 4.79
C ALA A 2 0.99 39.61 4.20
N ILE A 3 1.70 38.73 4.90
CA ILE A 3 1.78 37.32 4.53
C ILE A 3 0.35 36.80 4.60
N ASN A 4 -0.18 36.32 3.48
CA ASN A 4 -1.51 35.72 3.47
C ASN A 4 -1.43 34.41 4.26
N GLU A 5 -1.73 34.47 5.56
CA GLU A 5 -1.60 33.37 6.52
C GLU A 5 -2.32 32.10 6.03
N GLU A 6 -3.46 32.26 5.36
CA GLU A 6 -4.18 31.12 4.76
C GLU A 6 -3.38 30.45 3.65
N ALA A 7 -2.67 31.23 2.83
CA ALA A 7 -1.81 30.68 1.79
C ALA A 7 -0.62 29.92 2.38
N ALA A 8 -0.04 30.41 3.48
CA ALA A 8 1.04 29.75 4.20
C ALA A 8 0.56 28.43 4.85
N ILE A 9 -0.59 28.43 5.54
CA ILE A 9 -1.17 27.23 6.15
C ILE A 9 -1.52 26.18 5.08
N ARG A 10 -2.10 26.60 3.95
CA ARG A 10 -2.38 25.68 2.82
C ARG A 10 -1.12 25.04 2.25
N ALA A 11 -0.01 25.78 2.17
CA ALA A 11 1.26 25.23 1.69
C ALA A 11 1.82 24.16 2.65
N ILE A 12 1.73 24.40 3.96
CA ILE A 12 2.15 23.46 5.00
C ILE A 12 1.26 22.20 5.00
N LEU A 13 -0.06 22.35 4.92
CA LEU A 13 -0.99 21.21 4.84
C LEU A 13 -0.73 20.35 3.60
N LYS A 14 -0.46 20.99 2.46
CA LYS A 14 -0.09 20.30 1.21
C LYS A 14 1.22 19.54 1.33
N ALA A 15 2.24 20.10 1.99
CA ALA A 15 3.53 19.42 2.23
C ALA A 15 3.36 18.17 3.10
N ASN A 16 2.40 18.17 4.03
CA ASN A 16 2.05 17.04 4.88
C ASN A 16 1.03 16.06 4.25
N GLY A 17 0.69 16.24 2.97
CA GLY A 17 -0.23 15.35 2.25
C GLY A 17 -1.72 15.53 2.60
N ILE A 18 -2.07 16.51 3.44
CA ILE A 18 -3.45 16.88 3.77
C ILE A 18 -4.00 17.71 2.61
N THR A 19 -4.83 17.09 1.78
CA THR A 19 -5.37 17.70 0.56
C THR A 19 -6.87 17.41 0.41
N GLY A 20 -7.58 18.24 -0.36
CA GLY A 20 -9.00 18.04 -0.68
C GLY A 20 -9.97 18.66 0.34
N PRO A 21 -11.14 18.03 0.59
CA PRO A 21 -12.25 18.65 1.35
C PRO A 21 -11.94 18.88 2.84
N LEU A 22 -10.84 18.32 3.34
CA LEU A 22 -10.40 18.45 4.73
C LEU A 22 -9.58 19.73 4.99
N VAL A 23 -9.13 20.43 3.96
CA VAL A 23 -8.28 21.64 4.10
C VAL A 23 -8.97 22.76 4.88
N PRO A 24 -10.25 23.12 4.62
CA PRO A 24 -10.92 24.16 5.41
C PRO A 24 -11.11 23.77 6.88
N LEU A 25 -11.37 22.50 7.16
CA LEU A 25 -11.51 21.98 8.53
C LEU A 25 -10.17 22.02 9.27
N ALA A 26 -9.07 21.63 8.61
CA ALA A 26 -7.74 21.70 9.18
C ALA A 26 -7.30 23.14 9.46
N ILE A 27 -7.62 24.09 8.57
CA ILE A 27 -7.36 25.53 8.81
C ILE A 27 -8.17 26.02 10.02
N LYS A 28 -9.44 25.63 10.13
CA LYS A 28 -10.30 26.01 11.26
C LYS A 28 -9.76 25.48 12.59
N VAL A 29 -9.41 24.20 12.64
CA VAL A 29 -8.83 23.58 13.85
C VAL A 29 -7.51 24.24 14.24
N LEU A 30 -6.63 24.52 13.28
CA LEU A 30 -5.35 25.18 13.56
C LEU A 30 -5.52 26.62 14.09
N ARG A 31 -6.54 27.34 13.62
CA ARG A 31 -6.88 28.68 14.14
C ARG A 31 -7.47 28.61 15.54
N GLU A 32 -8.46 27.74 15.75
CA GLU A 32 -9.07 27.53 17.06
C GLU A 32 -8.03 27.09 18.10
N GLN A 33 -7.06 26.25 17.72
CA GLN A 33 -5.97 25.81 18.59
C GLN A 33 -4.90 26.88 18.85
N PHE A 34 -4.72 27.84 17.94
CA PHE A 34 -3.82 28.98 18.15
C PHE A 34 -4.45 30.02 19.08
N ASP A 35 -5.74 30.28 18.92
CA ASP A 35 -6.50 31.24 19.74
C ASP A 35 -6.70 30.75 21.19
N THR A 36 -6.70 29.43 21.42
CA THR A 36 -6.78 28.85 22.78
C THR A 36 -5.46 28.89 23.55
N GLY A 37 -4.35 29.29 22.91
CA GLY A 37 -3.04 29.39 23.56
C GLY A 37 -2.45 28.05 24.03
N GLU A 38 -2.98 26.93 23.55
CA GLU A 38 -2.49 25.60 23.90
C GLU A 38 -1.21 25.31 23.09
N ALA A 39 -0.07 25.37 23.77
CA ALA A 39 1.25 25.31 23.14
C ALA A 39 1.45 24.04 22.28
N PHE A 40 1.79 24.24 21.00
CA PHE A 40 2.54 23.22 20.26
C PHE A 40 3.93 23.10 20.89
N GLY A 41 4.16 21.98 21.57
CA GLY A 41 5.49 21.49 21.90
C GLY A 41 6.44 22.50 22.53
N SER A 42 6.43 22.59 23.87
CA SER A 42 7.68 22.84 24.58
C SER A 42 8.30 21.49 24.93
N ASP A 43 9.37 21.17 24.20
CA ASP A 43 10.54 20.46 24.68
C ASP A 43 10.30 19.22 25.57
N VAL A 44 10.00 18.07 24.98
CA VAL A 44 10.61 16.76 25.31
C VAL A 44 10.18 15.76 24.23
N LEU A 45 11.17 15.20 23.55
CA LEU A 45 11.11 13.94 22.82
C LEU A 45 10.57 12.82 23.74
N GLY A 46 9.25 12.67 23.81
CA GLY A 46 8.59 11.46 24.30
C GLY A 46 8.32 10.50 23.14
N PRO A 47 8.44 9.17 23.31
CA PRO A 47 8.20 8.24 22.23
C PRO A 47 6.75 8.40 21.75
N PHE A 48 6.54 8.55 20.43
CA PHE A 48 5.24 8.56 19.75
C PHE A 48 4.49 7.24 20.02
N THR A 49 4.00 7.10 21.24
CA THR A 49 3.24 5.96 21.73
C THR A 49 1.80 6.39 21.86
N ALA A 50 0.87 5.47 21.57
CA ALA A 50 -0.55 5.74 21.62
C ALA A 50 -1.04 6.24 23.00
N ALA A 51 -0.27 6.00 24.06
CA ALA A 51 -0.56 6.44 25.42
C ALA A 51 -0.47 7.97 25.62
N PHE A 52 0.49 8.64 24.98
CA PHE A 52 0.74 10.08 25.19
C PHE A 52 0.18 10.99 24.09
N ASN A 53 -0.27 10.41 22.96
CA ASN A 53 -0.94 11.16 21.91
C ASN A 53 -2.09 10.35 21.27
N PRO A 54 -3.19 10.13 22.02
CA PRO A 54 -4.32 9.34 21.52
C PRO A 54 -5.02 10.04 20.35
N ALA A 55 -5.11 11.38 20.37
CA ALA A 55 -5.74 12.15 19.30
C ALA A 55 -4.95 12.10 17.98
N GLY A 56 -3.61 12.19 18.04
CA GLY A 56 -2.74 12.08 16.88
C GLY A 56 -2.74 10.67 16.26
N VAL A 57 -2.80 9.62 17.08
CA VAL A 57 -2.95 8.25 16.60
C VAL A 57 -4.32 8.03 15.96
N ALA A 58 -5.39 8.50 16.60
CA ALA A 58 -6.75 8.42 16.05
C ALA A 58 -6.88 9.18 14.72
N ALA A 59 -6.28 10.38 14.61
CA ALA A 59 -6.24 11.15 13.38
C ALA A 59 -5.40 10.47 12.29
N ALA A 60 -4.26 9.86 12.64
CA ALA A 60 -3.44 9.09 11.72
C ALA A 60 -4.16 7.81 11.22
N GLU A 61 -4.93 7.15 12.09
CA GLU A 61 -5.75 6.00 11.72
C GLU A 61 -6.96 6.39 10.87
N ALA A 62 -7.69 7.45 11.23
CA ALA A 62 -8.79 8.00 10.43
C ALA A 62 -8.31 8.54 9.08
N GLY A 63 -7.10 9.09 9.02
CA GLY A 63 -6.42 9.56 7.81
C GLY A 63 -5.87 8.45 6.91
N LYS A 64 -5.81 7.19 7.39
CA LYS A 64 -5.50 6.04 6.52
C LYS A 64 -6.68 5.78 5.61
N ILE A 65 -6.73 6.50 4.49
CA ILE A 65 -7.63 6.21 3.38
C ILE A 65 -7.28 4.80 2.85
N SER A 66 -7.95 3.77 3.37
CA SER A 66 -7.83 2.43 2.83
C SER A 66 -8.56 2.41 1.47
N ARG A 67 -7.81 2.63 0.39
CA ARG A 67 -8.39 2.57 -0.94
C ARG A 67 -8.92 1.16 -1.16
N LYS A 68 -10.20 1.05 -1.53
CA LYS A 68 -10.80 -0.23 -1.87
C LYS A 68 -10.02 -0.85 -3.03
N ARG A 69 -9.38 -1.99 -2.79
CA ARG A 69 -8.67 -2.74 -3.84
C ARG A 69 -9.60 -3.02 -5.02
N SER A 70 -9.10 -2.77 -6.23
CA SER A 70 -9.82 -3.00 -7.48
C SER A 70 -10.07 -4.49 -7.74
N LYS A 71 -11.07 -4.79 -8.59
CA LYS A 71 -11.36 -6.17 -9.02
C LYS A 71 -10.16 -6.81 -9.73
N LYS A 72 -9.38 -6.03 -10.51
CA LYS A 72 -8.19 -6.50 -11.25
C LYS A 72 -7.06 -6.90 -10.31
N GLU A 73 -6.80 -6.11 -9.27
CA GLU A 73 -5.79 -6.43 -8.25
C GLU A 73 -6.15 -7.72 -7.52
N LYS A 74 -7.39 -7.87 -7.05
CA LYS A 74 -7.87 -9.10 -6.41
C LYS A 74 -7.72 -10.33 -7.31
N ALA A 75 -8.03 -10.20 -8.61
CA ALA A 75 -7.87 -11.29 -9.57
C ALA A 75 -6.40 -11.66 -9.79
N ASN A 76 -5.49 -10.67 -9.81
CA ASN A 76 -4.05 -10.92 -9.91
C ASN A 76 -3.49 -11.57 -8.64
N ASP A 77 -3.92 -11.14 -7.47
CA ASP A 77 -3.53 -11.72 -6.18
C ASP A 77 -3.97 -13.18 -6.10
N LYS A 78 -5.19 -13.51 -6.54
CA LYS A 78 -5.68 -14.90 -6.62
C LYS A 78 -4.76 -15.76 -7.48
N LYS A 79 -4.32 -15.26 -8.65
CA LYS A 79 -3.38 -15.98 -9.52
C LYS A 79 -2.02 -16.19 -8.88
N LYS A 80 -1.48 -15.17 -8.20
CA LYS A 80 -0.22 -15.29 -7.44
C LYS A 80 -0.38 -16.34 -6.34
N SER A 81 -1.44 -16.27 -5.56
CA SER A 81 -1.73 -17.22 -4.48
C SER A 81 -1.76 -18.66 -5.00
N MET A 82 -2.51 -18.93 -6.08
CA MET A 82 -2.56 -20.27 -6.68
C MET A 82 -1.19 -20.75 -7.15
N ALA A 83 -0.39 -19.88 -7.78
CA ALA A 83 0.94 -20.23 -8.24
C ALA A 83 1.90 -20.56 -7.08
N TRP A 84 1.79 -19.84 -5.95
CA TRP A 84 2.55 -20.11 -4.74
C TRP A 84 2.13 -21.42 -4.07
N THR A 85 0.83 -21.70 -3.98
CA THR A 85 0.32 -22.98 -3.47
C THR A 85 0.86 -24.15 -4.27
N GLN A 86 0.80 -24.06 -5.61
CA GLN A 86 1.34 -25.09 -6.49
C GLN A 86 2.86 -25.24 -6.36
N ALA A 87 3.61 -24.13 -6.28
CA ALA A 87 5.06 -24.20 -6.10
C ALA A 87 5.43 -24.86 -4.76
N ASN A 88 4.68 -24.55 -3.69
CA ASN A 88 4.87 -25.18 -2.38
C ASN A 88 4.53 -26.67 -2.42
N SER A 89 3.44 -27.11 -3.06
CA SER A 89 3.12 -28.54 -3.16
C SER A 89 4.17 -29.32 -3.95
N GLU A 90 4.79 -28.69 -4.96
CA GLU A 90 5.85 -29.32 -5.75
C GLU A 90 7.18 -29.42 -5.00
N LEU A 91 7.55 -28.41 -4.22
CA LEU A 91 8.89 -28.24 -3.64
C LEU A 91 8.98 -28.46 -2.13
N ARG A 92 7.84 -28.56 -1.44
CA ARG A 92 7.78 -28.90 -0.01
C ARG A 92 7.31 -30.35 0.18
N ASN A 93 7.65 -30.89 1.33
CA ASN A 93 7.14 -32.15 1.83
C ASN A 93 5.79 -31.92 2.52
N ASN A 94 5.08 -33.01 2.85
CA ASN A 94 3.80 -32.93 3.57
C ASN A 94 3.92 -32.33 4.98
N ASN A 95 5.12 -32.36 5.56
CA ASN A 95 5.43 -31.71 6.84
C ASN A 95 5.77 -30.21 6.70
N GLY A 96 5.65 -29.62 5.51
CA GLY A 96 5.92 -28.20 5.25
C GLY A 96 7.40 -27.83 5.11
N GLN A 97 8.33 -28.78 5.28
CA GLN A 97 9.75 -28.54 5.03
C GLN A 97 10.07 -28.51 3.53
N LEU A 98 11.13 -27.80 3.13
CA LEU A 98 11.60 -27.85 1.76
C LEU A 98 12.22 -29.22 1.46
N LYS A 99 12.03 -29.70 0.22
CA LYS A 99 12.72 -30.89 -0.27
C LYS A 99 14.24 -30.70 -0.24
N LYS A 100 14.99 -31.80 -0.08
CA LYS A 100 16.47 -31.78 -0.03
C LYS A 100 17.05 -31.02 -1.23
N GLY A 101 18.00 -30.13 -0.97
CA GLY A 101 18.67 -29.32 -2.00
C GLY A 101 17.80 -28.23 -2.62
N ARG A 102 16.63 -27.92 -2.03
CA ARG A 102 15.78 -26.79 -2.45
C ARG A 102 15.84 -25.66 -1.44
N THR A 103 15.75 -24.45 -1.97
CA THR A 103 15.76 -23.21 -1.19
C THR A 103 14.46 -22.43 -1.43
N GLN A 104 14.17 -21.43 -0.58
CA GLN A 104 13.02 -20.55 -0.80
C GLN A 104 13.11 -19.80 -2.14
N LYS A 105 14.34 -19.52 -2.61
CA LYS A 105 14.59 -18.92 -3.94
C LYS A 105 14.06 -19.81 -5.06
N ASP A 106 14.19 -21.13 -4.94
CA ASP A 106 13.67 -22.07 -5.93
C ASP A 106 12.14 -22.05 -5.96
N VAL A 107 11.50 -21.97 -4.79
CA VAL A 107 10.03 -21.85 -4.67
C VAL A 107 9.54 -20.57 -5.35
N ALA A 108 10.16 -19.43 -5.05
CA ALA A 108 9.80 -18.16 -5.67
C ALA A 108 10.00 -18.19 -7.20
N THR A 109 11.11 -18.79 -7.65
CA THR A 109 11.41 -18.94 -9.08
C THR A 109 10.36 -19.83 -9.77
N ARG A 110 9.96 -20.92 -9.13
CA ARG A 110 8.93 -21.83 -9.63
C ARG A 110 7.56 -21.17 -9.68
N ALA A 111 7.16 -20.47 -8.61
CA ALA A 111 5.90 -19.72 -8.55
C ALA A 111 5.82 -18.68 -9.68
N ASN A 112 6.90 -17.93 -9.93
CA ASN A 112 6.97 -16.97 -11.03
C ASN A 112 6.87 -17.64 -12.42
N LYS A 113 7.49 -18.81 -12.61
CA LYS A 113 7.36 -19.60 -13.85
C LYS A 113 5.91 -20.06 -14.06
N ILE A 114 5.25 -20.58 -13.02
CA ILE A 114 3.84 -21.01 -13.07
C ILE A 114 2.93 -19.83 -13.39
N LEU A 115 3.12 -18.69 -12.72
CA LEU A 115 2.35 -17.47 -12.96
C LEU A 115 2.46 -16.98 -14.41
N LYS A 116 3.68 -17.01 -14.99
CA LYS A 116 3.92 -16.66 -16.39
C LYS A 116 3.34 -17.68 -17.36
N LYS A 117 3.41 -18.98 -17.04
CA LYS A 117 2.81 -20.07 -17.85
C LYS A 117 1.29 -19.93 -17.92
N ASN A 118 0.68 -19.57 -16.80
CA ASN A 118 -0.75 -19.25 -16.69
C ASN A 118 -1.07 -17.83 -17.21
N GLY A 119 -0.10 -17.17 -17.86
CA GLY A 119 -0.08 -15.74 -18.15
C GLY A 119 -0.89 -15.34 -19.38
N THR A 120 -1.97 -14.60 -19.10
CA THR A 120 -2.76 -13.68 -19.93
C THR A 120 -3.32 -14.20 -21.27
N LYS A 121 -4.64 -14.08 -21.45
CA LYS A 121 -5.35 -14.35 -22.72
C LYS A 121 -4.66 -13.73 -23.93
N LYS A 122 -4.05 -12.54 -23.80
CA LYS A 122 -3.28 -11.86 -24.87
C LYS A 122 -2.09 -12.68 -25.39
N GLY A 123 -1.39 -13.41 -24.52
CA GLY A 123 -0.30 -14.31 -24.91
C GLY A 123 -0.79 -15.54 -25.66
N GLN A 124 -1.93 -16.10 -25.24
CA GLN A 124 -2.60 -17.20 -25.95
C GLN A 124 -3.10 -16.75 -27.32
N VAL A 125 -3.83 -15.63 -27.39
CA VAL A 125 -4.34 -15.04 -28.65
C VAL A 125 -3.20 -14.77 -29.62
N ARG A 126 -2.09 -14.16 -29.17
CA ARG A 126 -0.91 -13.94 -30.00
C ARG A 126 -0.29 -15.23 -30.53
N LYS A 127 -0.22 -16.29 -29.72
CA LYS A 127 0.29 -17.60 -30.15
C LYS A 127 -0.64 -18.26 -31.17
N THR A 128 -1.95 -18.19 -30.95
CA THR A 128 -2.97 -18.70 -31.89
C THR A 128 -2.89 -17.96 -33.22
N ALA A 129 -2.86 -16.62 -33.21
CA ALA A 129 -2.70 -15.81 -34.41
C ALA A 129 -1.38 -16.16 -35.15
N ARG A 130 -0.26 -16.25 -34.44
CA ARG A 130 1.03 -16.65 -35.06
C ARG A 130 0.99 -18.02 -35.72
N ARG A 131 0.25 -18.99 -35.15
CA ARG A 131 0.08 -20.33 -35.75
C ARG A 131 -0.81 -20.30 -36.99
N ALA A 132 -1.84 -19.46 -37.00
CA ALA A 132 -2.76 -19.31 -38.14
C ALA A 132 -2.05 -18.76 -39.39
N PHE A 133 -1.06 -17.88 -39.23
CA PHE A 133 -0.29 -17.28 -40.33
C PHE A 133 1.03 -18.00 -40.68
N LYS A 134 1.31 -19.18 -40.08
CA LYS A 134 2.56 -19.94 -40.31
C LYS A 134 2.34 -21.25 -41.09
N ARG A 135 1.14 -21.46 -41.63
CA ARG A 135 0.87 -22.47 -42.67
C ARG A 135 1.27 -21.90 -44.02
#